data_AF-A0A0D8XZV7-F1
#
_entry.id   AF-A0A0D8XZV7-F1
#
_cell.length_a   1.000
_cell.length_b   1.000
_cell.length_c   1.000
_cell.angle_alpha   90.00
_cell.angle_beta   90.00
_cell.angle_gamma   90.00
#
_symmetry.space_group_name_H-M   'P 1'
#
loop_
_entity.id
_entity.type
_entity.pdbx_description
1 polymer ?
#
loop_
_entity_poly.entity_id
_entity_poly.type
_entity_poly.pdbx_seq_one_letter_code
_entity_poly.pdbx_strand_id
1 'polypeptide(L)'
;MFALYLFDFKGFLSGRVKENGLVFVEQETDEVSQVSVESSGSSISVKPGPLLFSAETIKLVERAVPGSSSLDQKVRKLVEMNKKMRKDYEEMEQSIYSQRMSRAHHQANVAGHGASDEVNKEAARQLAEFKFKLQEAERENTNHQGNIIRIEGQLKRFKANAESAEKELEEVKTQNRQLKKEVLFIYS
;
A
#
# COMPACT_ATOMS: atom_id res chain seq x y z
N MET A 1 -73.20 9.69 34.79
CA MET A 1 -72.34 10.61 34.03
C MET A 1 -71.24 11.17 34.94
N PHE A 2 -70.27 10.36 35.38
CA PHE A 2 -69.01 10.84 35.98
C PHE A 2 -67.89 9.81 35.75
N ALA A 3 -67.89 9.21 34.56
CA ALA A 3 -66.76 8.45 34.03
C ALA A 3 -65.90 9.39 33.17
N LEU A 4 -65.44 10.49 33.75
CA LEU A 4 -64.46 11.39 33.14
C LEU A 4 -63.58 11.91 34.29
N TYR A 5 -62.26 11.96 34.06
CA TYR A 5 -61.20 12.37 34.99
C TYR A 5 -60.62 11.29 35.91
N LEU A 6 -60.21 10.16 35.33
CA LEU A 6 -58.92 9.60 35.76
C LEU A 6 -57.84 10.41 35.02
N PHE A 7 -57.37 11.48 35.65
CA PHE A 7 -56.33 12.35 35.10
C PHE A 7 -55.08 11.48 34.87
N ASP A 8 -54.59 11.38 33.62
CA ASP A 8 -53.36 10.65 33.30
C ASP A 8 -52.16 11.45 33.82
N PHE A 9 -51.91 11.31 35.12
CA PHE A 9 -50.84 11.99 35.84
C PHE A 9 -49.45 11.60 35.30
N LYS A 10 -49.30 10.38 34.76
CA LYS A 10 -48.06 9.90 34.17
C LYS A 10 -47.77 10.60 32.84
N GLY A 11 -48.80 10.75 32.00
CA GLY A 11 -48.73 11.55 30.77
C GLY A 11 -48.42 13.02 31.05
N PHE A 12 -49.11 13.62 32.03
CA PHE A 12 -48.90 15.02 32.42
C PHE A 12 -47.46 15.30 32.91
N LEU A 13 -46.92 14.44 33.78
CA LEU A 13 -45.55 14.58 34.26
C LEU A 13 -44.52 14.37 33.15
N SER A 14 -44.74 13.39 32.26
CA SER A 14 -43.85 13.16 31.10
C SER A 14 -43.84 14.37 30.14
N GLY A 15 -44.99 15.00 29.92
CA GLY A 15 -45.11 16.25 29.18
C GLY A 15 -44.30 17.38 29.83
N ARG A 16 -44.50 17.60 31.13
CA ARG A 16 -43.80 18.63 31.90
C ARG A 16 -42.27 18.41 31.93
N VAL A 17 -41.81 17.16 31.94
CA VAL A 17 -40.38 16.82 31.87
C VAL A 17 -39.77 17.21 30.51
N LYS A 18 -40.45 16.88 29.40
CA LYS A 18 -40.00 17.23 28.05
C LYS A 18 -40.05 18.73 27.77
N GLU A 19 -41.06 19.43 28.28
CA GLU A 19 -41.18 20.90 28.20
C GLU A 19 -40.01 21.62 28.86
N ASN A 20 -39.47 21.03 29.95
CA ASN A 20 -38.27 21.54 30.62
C ASN A 20 -36.96 21.04 29.98
N GLY A 21 -37.01 20.43 28.79
CA GLY A 21 -35.84 19.99 28.03
C GLY A 21 -35.17 18.73 28.57
N LEU A 22 -35.87 17.91 29.36
CA LEU A 22 -35.33 16.68 29.96
C LEU A 22 -35.95 15.43 29.34
N VAL A 23 -35.21 14.32 29.36
CA VAL A 23 -35.59 13.03 28.78
C VAL A 23 -35.21 11.90 29.72
N PHE A 24 -36.12 10.93 29.89
CA PHE A 24 -35.85 9.70 30.63
C PHE A 24 -35.13 8.69 29.73
N VAL A 25 -34.04 8.13 30.24
CA VAL A 25 -33.28 7.05 29.60
C VAL A 25 -33.32 5.84 30.51
N GLU A 26 -33.66 4.70 29.94
CA GLU A 26 -33.72 3.44 30.69
C GLU A 26 -32.31 2.98 31.08
N GLN A 27 -32.14 2.61 32.35
CA GLN A 27 -30.88 2.12 32.86
C GLN A 27 -30.70 0.66 32.47
N GLU A 28 -29.58 0.32 31.81
CA GLU A 28 -29.19 -1.07 31.63
C GLU A 28 -28.83 -1.68 32.99
N THR A 29 -29.48 -2.78 33.37
CA THR A 29 -29.04 -3.61 34.50
C THR A 29 -28.11 -4.68 33.96
N ASP A 30 -26.81 -4.52 34.18
CA ASP A 30 -25.84 -5.58 33.90
C ASP A 30 -26.14 -6.75 34.87
N GLU A 31 -26.67 -7.88 34.38
CA GLU A 31 -26.93 -9.10 35.17
C GLU A 31 -25.65 -9.83 35.66
N VAL A 32 -24.50 -9.14 35.67
CA VAL A 32 -23.21 -9.68 36.09
C VAL A 32 -22.73 -8.92 37.34
N SER A 33 -23.47 -9.07 38.43
CA SER A 33 -23.00 -8.72 39.78
C SER A 33 -23.58 -9.68 40.80
N GLN A 34 -23.35 -10.98 40.59
CA GLN A 34 -23.33 -11.92 41.72
C GLN A 34 -21.95 -11.82 42.38
N VAL A 35 -21.82 -10.89 43.31
CA VAL A 35 -20.82 -10.96 44.37
C VAL A 35 -21.52 -11.48 45.61
N SER A 36 -21.27 -12.75 45.92
CA SER A 36 -21.66 -13.39 47.18
C SER A 36 -20.95 -12.71 48.34
N VAL A 37 -21.69 -11.92 49.10
CA VAL A 37 -21.28 -11.51 50.46
C VAL A 37 -22.43 -11.87 51.39
N GLU A 38 -22.21 -12.93 52.16
CA GLU A 38 -23.05 -13.31 53.28
C GLU A 38 -22.96 -12.21 54.34
N SER A 39 -24.01 -11.42 54.49
CA SER A 39 -24.26 -10.65 55.71
C SER A 39 -25.74 -10.34 55.83
N SER A 40 -26.36 -10.87 56.88
CA SER A 40 -27.77 -10.72 57.19
C SER A 40 -28.11 -9.26 57.50
N GLY A 41 -28.73 -8.59 56.52
CA GLY A 41 -29.38 -7.29 56.65
C GLY A 41 -30.30 -7.09 55.45
N SER A 42 -31.57 -6.81 55.70
CA SER A 42 -32.64 -6.66 54.70
C SER A 42 -32.23 -5.78 53.50
N SER A 43 -31.80 -6.41 52.40
CA SER A 43 -31.50 -5.71 51.15
C SER A 43 -32.80 -5.42 50.41
N ILE A 44 -33.27 -4.18 50.51
CA ILE A 44 -34.33 -3.67 49.62
C ILE A 44 -33.76 -3.71 48.20
N SER A 45 -34.20 -4.68 47.39
CA SER A 45 -33.89 -4.74 45.95
C SER A 45 -34.66 -3.63 45.23
N VAL A 46 -34.14 -2.40 45.28
CA VAL A 46 -34.66 -1.28 44.49
C VAL A 46 -34.29 -1.55 43.03
N LYS A 47 -35.26 -1.90 42.20
CA LYS A 47 -35.06 -1.93 40.75
C LYS A 47 -34.62 -0.52 40.31
N PRO A 48 -33.49 -0.35 39.62
CA PRO A 48 -33.04 0.97 39.20
C PRO A 48 -34.09 1.61 38.27
N GLY A 49 -34.53 2.83 38.61
CA GLY A 49 -35.47 3.60 37.80
C GLY A 49 -34.78 4.26 36.61
N PRO A 50 -35.56 4.80 35.64
CA PRO A 50 -35.00 5.51 34.50
C PRO A 50 -34.21 6.75 34.96
N LEU A 51 -33.06 6.97 34.33
CA LEU A 51 -32.21 8.13 34.55
C LEU A 51 -32.77 9.34 33.80
N LEU A 52 -32.57 10.54 34.34
CA LEU A 52 -33.03 11.79 33.74
C LEU A 52 -31.86 12.58 33.19
N PHE A 53 -31.89 12.91 31.90
CA PHE A 53 -30.85 13.67 31.21
C PHE A 53 -31.44 14.86 30.46
N SER A 54 -30.60 15.86 30.14
CA SER A 54 -30.98 16.88 29.16
C SER A 54 -31.18 16.25 27.78
N ALA A 55 -32.25 16.66 27.11
CA ALA A 55 -32.52 16.29 25.72
C ALA A 55 -31.36 16.66 24.80
N GLU A 56 -30.64 17.74 25.10
CA GLU A 56 -29.47 18.18 24.32
C GLU A 56 -28.31 17.21 24.48
N THR A 57 -28.03 16.75 25.70
CA THR A 57 -26.96 15.76 25.96
C THR A 57 -27.21 14.48 25.17
N ILE A 58 -28.45 13.98 25.17
CA ILE A 58 -28.80 12.77 24.41
C ILE A 58 -28.63 12.99 22.91
N LYS A 59 -29.10 14.12 22.38
CA LYS A 59 -28.93 14.48 20.96
C LYS A 59 -27.46 14.55 20.55
N LEU A 60 -26.58 15.10 21.39
CA LEU A 60 -25.14 15.17 21.11
C LEU A 60 -24.52 13.77 21.03
N VAL A 61 -24.89 12.88 21.96
CA VAL A 61 -24.40 11.49 21.95
C VAL A 61 -24.92 10.73 20.73
N GLU A 62 -26.19 10.90 20.34
CA GLU A 62 -26.75 10.31 19.12
C GLU A 62 -26.09 10.81 17.84
N ARG A 63 -25.74 12.11 17.79
CA ARG A 63 -25.02 12.69 16.65
C ARG A 63 -23.60 12.16 16.56
N ALA A 64 -22.92 11.99 17.70
CA ALA A 64 -21.54 11.53 17.74
C ALA A 64 -21.42 10.02 17.50
N VAL A 65 -22.42 9.23 17.92
CA VAL A 65 -22.53 7.79 17.64
C VAL A 65 -23.94 7.47 17.13
N PRO A 66 -24.16 7.53 15.79
CA PRO A 66 -25.44 7.19 15.19
C PRO A 66 -25.84 5.71 15.39
N GLY A 67 -27.14 5.45 15.41
CA GLY A 67 -27.71 4.09 15.47
C GLY A 67 -28.59 3.83 16.70
N SER A 68 -29.17 2.64 16.76
CA SER A 68 -30.15 2.22 17.77
C SER A 68 -29.54 1.52 19.00
N SER A 69 -28.23 1.67 19.22
CA SER A 69 -27.58 1.16 20.43
C SER A 69 -27.99 1.96 21.67
N SER A 70 -27.88 1.33 22.83
CA SER A 70 -28.17 1.97 24.10
C SER A 70 -27.23 3.13 24.39
N LEU A 71 -27.64 4.01 25.32
CA LEU A 71 -26.84 5.15 25.70
C LEU A 71 -25.47 4.73 26.25
N ASP A 72 -25.43 3.71 27.11
CA ASP A 72 -24.20 3.15 27.67
C ASP A 72 -23.25 2.62 26.59
N GLN A 73 -23.77 1.88 25.59
CA GLN A 73 -22.97 1.40 24.46
C GLN A 73 -22.41 2.56 23.63
N LYS A 74 -23.18 3.64 23.41
CA LYS A 74 -22.72 4.83 22.71
C LYS A 74 -21.63 5.58 23.49
N VAL A 75 -21.80 5.73 24.80
CA VAL A 75 -20.81 6.36 25.68
C VAL A 75 -19.50 5.55 25.69
N ARG A 76 -19.57 4.21 25.81
CA ARG A 76 -18.38 3.33 25.75
C ARG A 76 -17.63 3.51 24.42
N LYS A 77 -18.35 3.55 23.29
CA LYS A 77 -17.77 3.81 21.96
C LYS A 77 -17.10 5.18 21.88
N LEU A 78 -17.72 6.23 22.42
CA LEU A 78 -17.11 7.57 22.45
C LEU A 78 -15.81 7.61 23.25
N VAL A 79 -15.77 6.92 24.39
CA VAL A 79 -14.56 6.81 25.21
C VAL A 79 -13.46 6.07 24.44
N GLU A 80 -13.79 4.97 23.78
CA GLU A 80 -12.83 4.21 22.95
C GLU A 80 -12.30 5.03 21.78
N MET A 81 -13.18 5.74 21.06
CA MET A 81 -12.78 6.64 19.98
C MET A 81 -11.89 7.78 20.48
N ASN A 82 -12.20 8.36 21.65
CA ASN A 82 -11.38 9.41 22.26
C ASN A 82 -9.98 8.88 22.63
N LYS A 83 -9.91 7.67 23.20
CA LYS A 83 -8.65 6.99 23.53
C LYS A 83 -7.83 6.73 22.27
N LYS A 84 -8.45 6.22 21.20
CA LYS A 84 -7.78 6.00 19.92
C LYS A 84 -7.25 7.31 19.34
N MET A 85 -8.07 8.36 19.31
CA MET A 85 -7.68 9.66 18.75
C MET A 85 -6.51 10.29 19.53
N ARG A 86 -6.50 10.17 20.87
CA ARG A 86 -5.37 10.61 21.69
C ARG A 86 -4.08 9.85 21.35
N LYS A 87 -4.17 8.53 21.18
CA LYS A 87 -3.04 7.71 20.76
C LYS A 87 -2.54 8.08 19.37
N ASP A 88 -3.45 8.22 18.39
CA ASP A 88 -3.09 8.63 17.02
C ASP A 88 -2.40 10.01 17.02
N TYR A 89 -2.84 10.94 17.91
CA TYR A 89 -2.22 12.24 18.07
C TYR A 89 -0.81 12.16 18.64
N GLU A 90 -0.61 11.39 19.72
CA GLU A 90 0.72 11.15 20.31
C GLU A 90 1.69 10.51 19.30
N GLU A 91 1.22 9.52 18.52
CA GLU A 91 2.01 8.90 17.45
C GLU A 91 2.34 9.91 16.34
N MET A 92 1.40 10.77 15.96
CA MET A 92 1.62 11.82 14.98
C MET A 92 2.64 12.85 15.47
N GLU A 93 2.56 13.28 16.73
CA GLU A 93 3.55 14.19 17.34
C GLU A 93 4.95 13.57 17.35
N GLN A 94 5.05 12.30 17.74
CA GLN A 94 6.32 11.55 17.69
C GLN A 94 6.85 11.44 16.26
N SER A 95 5.99 11.15 15.28
CA SER A 95 6.37 11.08 13.86
C SER A 95 6.89 12.43 13.35
N ILE A 96 6.19 13.53 13.66
CA ILE A 96 6.62 14.88 13.29
C ILE A 96 7.95 15.23 13.96
N TYR A 97 8.12 14.92 15.24
CA TYR A 97 9.38 15.13 15.97
C TYR A 97 10.53 14.34 15.33
N SER A 98 10.31 13.07 15.03
CA SER A 98 11.28 12.18 14.38
C SER A 98 11.68 12.69 12.99
N GLN A 99 10.70 13.13 12.19
CA GLN A 99 10.95 13.70 10.88
C GLN A 99 11.70 15.03 10.96
N ARG A 100 11.37 15.89 11.94
CA ARG A 100 12.09 17.15 12.18
C ARG A 100 13.52 16.89 12.63
N MET A 101 13.75 15.93 13.52
CA MET A 101 15.09 15.52 13.96
C MET A 101 15.90 14.91 12.81
N SER A 102 15.30 14.04 12.00
CA SER A 102 15.94 13.50 10.81
C SER A 102 16.30 14.62 9.84
N ARG A 103 15.36 15.51 9.49
CA ARG A 103 15.64 16.65 8.61
C ARG A 103 16.68 17.61 9.18
N ALA A 104 16.64 17.90 10.48
CA ALA A 104 17.64 18.72 11.14
C ALA A 104 19.02 18.05 11.14
N HIS A 105 19.10 16.72 11.27
CA HIS A 105 20.35 15.96 11.15
C HIS A 105 20.87 15.97 9.71
N HIS A 106 20.00 15.76 8.72
CA HIS A 106 20.36 15.91 7.30
C HIS A 106 20.79 17.35 6.99
N GLN A 107 20.09 18.35 7.52
CA GLN A 107 20.38 19.76 7.30
C GLN A 107 21.63 20.22 8.06
N ALA A 108 21.93 19.67 9.24
CA ALA A 108 23.18 19.88 9.95
C ALA A 108 24.36 19.22 9.22
N ASN A 109 24.15 18.06 8.60
CA ASN A 109 25.13 17.42 7.71
C ASN A 109 25.34 18.20 6.39
N VAL A 110 24.35 18.98 5.94
CA VAL A 110 24.42 19.85 4.76
C VAL A 110 25.02 21.23 5.12
N ALA A 111 24.69 21.79 6.28
CA ALA A 111 25.19 23.09 6.74
C ALA A 111 26.61 23.00 7.33
N GLY A 112 26.97 21.87 7.95
CA GLY A 112 28.34 21.49 8.29
C GLY A 112 29.06 21.00 7.05
N HIS A 113 29.77 21.89 6.37
CA HIS A 113 30.52 21.64 5.14
C HIS A 113 31.53 20.47 5.27
N GLY A 114 31.08 19.25 4.96
CA GLY A 114 31.94 18.08 4.86
C GLY A 114 31.19 16.82 4.44
N ALA A 115 30.22 16.34 5.22
CA ALA A 115 29.65 15.01 5.00
C ALA A 115 28.63 14.94 3.85
N SER A 116 27.72 15.92 3.71
CA SER A 116 26.75 15.92 2.59
C SER A 116 27.39 16.27 1.25
N ASP A 117 28.47 17.06 1.27
CA ASP A 117 29.15 17.50 0.06
C ASP A 117 30.01 16.38 -0.52
N GLU A 118 30.66 15.58 0.34
CA GLU A 118 31.39 14.37 -0.07
C GLU A 118 30.47 13.27 -0.62
N VAL A 119 29.30 13.03 0.01
CA VAL A 119 28.33 12.05 -0.53
C VAL A 119 27.78 12.50 -1.88
N ASN A 120 27.50 13.79 -2.05
CA ASN A 120 27.04 14.33 -3.33
C ASN A 120 28.14 14.31 -4.41
N LYS A 121 29.40 14.60 -4.05
CA LYS A 121 30.55 14.50 -4.95
C LYS A 121 30.82 13.05 -5.35
N GLU A 122 30.76 12.12 -4.42
CA GLU A 122 30.95 10.70 -4.70
C GLU A 122 29.83 10.14 -5.59
N ALA A 123 28.56 10.54 -5.35
CA ALA A 123 27.46 10.22 -6.25
C ALA A 123 27.68 10.81 -7.66
N ALA A 124 28.17 12.04 -7.76
CA ALA A 124 28.52 12.66 -9.05
C ALA A 124 29.70 11.95 -9.73
N ARG A 125 30.70 11.50 -8.98
CA ARG A 125 31.86 10.73 -9.46
C ARG A 125 31.43 9.37 -10.02
N GLN A 126 30.59 8.65 -9.29
CA GLN A 126 30.02 7.37 -9.74
C GLN A 126 29.17 7.55 -10.99
N LEU A 127 28.35 8.60 -11.04
CA LEU A 127 27.56 8.92 -12.23
C LEU A 127 28.47 9.19 -13.45
N ALA A 128 29.56 9.93 -13.26
CA ALA A 128 30.54 10.19 -14.32
C ALA A 128 31.24 8.89 -14.77
N GLU A 129 31.62 8.02 -13.83
CA GLU A 129 32.21 6.72 -14.13
C GLU A 129 31.25 5.82 -14.92
N PHE A 130 29.97 5.75 -14.53
CA PHE A 130 28.97 5.00 -15.27
C PHE A 130 28.72 5.58 -16.66
N LYS A 131 28.67 6.91 -16.81
CA LYS A 131 28.57 7.56 -18.12
C LYS A 131 29.77 7.21 -19.01
N PHE A 132 30.98 7.23 -18.46
CA PHE A 132 32.19 6.88 -19.21
C PHE A 132 32.17 5.39 -19.64
N LYS A 133 31.83 4.48 -18.72
CA LYS A 133 31.70 3.05 -19.03
C LYS A 133 30.61 2.79 -20.09
N LEU A 134 29.50 3.51 -20.02
CA LEU A 134 28.44 3.40 -21.02
C LEU A 134 28.92 3.86 -22.39
N GLN A 135 29.57 5.03 -22.47
CA GLN A 135 30.12 5.54 -23.73
C GLN A 135 31.17 4.59 -24.32
N GLU A 136 32.00 3.99 -23.48
CA GLU A 136 32.99 3.00 -23.92
C GLU A 136 32.30 1.74 -24.45
N ALA A 137 31.29 1.22 -23.76
CA ALA A 137 30.51 0.08 -24.22
C ALA A 137 29.76 0.38 -25.54
N GLU A 138 29.22 1.59 -25.71
CA GLU A 138 28.59 2.03 -26.95
C GLU A 138 29.58 2.09 -28.12
N ARG A 139 30.81 2.57 -27.85
CA ARG A 139 31.91 2.60 -28.82
C ARG A 139 32.34 1.19 -29.23
N GLU A 140 32.53 0.30 -28.26
CA GLU A 140 32.87 -1.11 -28.49
C GLU A 140 31.78 -1.84 -29.29
N ASN A 141 30.51 -1.62 -28.95
CA ASN A 141 29.39 -2.18 -29.69
C ASN A 141 29.40 -1.75 -31.16
N THR A 142 29.65 -0.47 -31.43
CA THR A 142 29.78 0.06 -32.80
C THR A 142 30.93 -0.61 -33.55
N ASN A 143 32.07 -0.83 -32.89
CA ASN A 143 33.20 -1.55 -33.47
C ASN A 143 32.85 -3.02 -33.80
N HIS A 144 32.21 -3.73 -32.86
CA HIS A 144 31.75 -5.09 -33.08
C HIS A 144 30.76 -5.20 -34.23
N GLN A 145 29.80 -4.28 -34.35
CA GLN A 145 28.90 -4.21 -35.50
C GLN A 145 29.67 -4.06 -36.82
N GLY A 146 30.68 -3.19 -36.87
CA GLY A 146 31.55 -3.04 -38.03
C GLY A 146 32.39 -4.29 -38.36
N ASN A 147 32.82 -5.05 -37.35
CA ASN A 147 33.48 -6.34 -37.55
C ASN A 147 32.52 -7.38 -38.14
N ILE A 148 31.30 -7.48 -37.61
CA ILE A 148 30.25 -8.40 -38.08
C ILE A 148 29.99 -8.16 -39.57
N ILE A 149 29.72 -6.92 -39.97
CA ILE A 149 29.44 -6.58 -41.37
C ILE A 149 30.58 -7.02 -42.30
N ARG A 150 31.84 -6.83 -41.87
CA ARG A 150 33.01 -7.25 -42.65
C ARG A 150 33.10 -8.77 -42.77
N ILE A 151 32.93 -9.49 -41.67
CA ILE A 151 32.98 -10.96 -41.64
C ILE A 151 31.84 -11.55 -42.46
N GLU A 152 30.62 -11.05 -42.32
CA GLU A 152 29.46 -11.46 -43.13
C GLU A 152 29.73 -11.23 -44.63
N GLY A 153 30.35 -10.11 -44.98
CA GLY A 153 30.78 -9.83 -46.35
C GLY A 153 31.82 -10.82 -46.88
N GLN A 154 32.81 -11.20 -46.06
CA GLN A 154 33.79 -12.23 -46.40
C GLN A 154 33.14 -13.60 -46.56
N LEU A 155 32.27 -13.98 -45.63
CA LEU A 155 31.53 -15.25 -45.67
C LEU A 155 30.72 -15.38 -46.96
N LYS A 156 30.02 -14.31 -47.37
CA LYS A 156 29.28 -14.28 -48.64
C LYS A 156 30.18 -14.52 -49.86
N ARG A 157 31.38 -13.93 -49.88
CA ARG A 157 32.36 -14.13 -50.96
C ARG A 157 32.91 -15.55 -50.98
N PHE A 158 33.29 -16.09 -49.82
CA PHE A 158 33.79 -17.46 -49.74
C PHE A 158 32.73 -18.48 -50.14
N LYS A 159 31.47 -18.26 -49.74
CA LYS A 159 30.35 -19.09 -50.17
C LYS A 159 30.19 -19.08 -51.69
N ALA A 160 30.18 -17.90 -52.32
CA ALA A 160 30.08 -17.79 -53.78
C ALA A 160 31.26 -18.46 -54.50
N ASN A 161 32.48 -18.30 -53.98
CA ASN A 161 33.67 -18.97 -54.55
C ASN A 161 33.59 -20.49 -54.44
N ALA A 162 33.10 -21.01 -53.30
CA ALA A 162 32.90 -22.44 -53.10
C ALA A 162 31.84 -23.01 -54.06
N GLU A 163 30.70 -22.32 -54.21
CA GLU A 163 29.64 -22.70 -55.17
C GLU A 163 30.17 -22.71 -56.62
N SER A 164 31.01 -21.72 -57.00
CA SER A 164 31.65 -21.69 -58.32
C SER A 164 32.61 -22.87 -58.52
N ALA A 165 33.45 -23.17 -57.53
CA ALA A 165 34.40 -24.27 -57.59
C ALA A 165 33.70 -25.64 -57.66
N GLU A 166 32.58 -25.81 -56.94
CA GLU A 166 31.74 -27.01 -57.03
C GLU A 166 31.17 -27.20 -58.44
N LYS A 167 30.72 -26.10 -59.07
CA LYS A 167 30.22 -26.14 -60.45
C LYS A 167 31.32 -26.51 -61.43
N GLU A 168 32.49 -25.88 -61.35
CA GLU A 168 33.65 -26.19 -62.19
C GLU A 168 34.11 -27.65 -62.03
N LEU A 169 34.11 -28.16 -60.80
CA LEU A 169 34.41 -29.56 -60.51
C LEU A 169 33.44 -30.52 -61.22
N GLU A 170 32.14 -30.24 -61.20
CA GLU A 170 31.14 -31.07 -61.89
C GLU A 170 31.27 -31.01 -63.42
N GLU A 171 31.63 -29.85 -63.97
CA GLU A 171 31.93 -29.70 -65.40
C GLU A 171 33.14 -30.56 -65.80
N VAL A 172 34.24 -30.49 -65.05
CA VAL A 172 35.44 -31.32 -65.28
C VAL A 172 35.14 -32.80 -65.14
N LYS A 173 34.36 -33.22 -64.13
CA LYS A 173 33.93 -34.62 -63.98
C LYS A 173 33.12 -35.09 -65.19
N THR A 174 32.24 -34.24 -65.71
CA THR A 174 31.41 -34.55 -66.88
C THR A 174 32.26 -34.72 -68.14
N GLN A 175 33.17 -33.78 -68.41
CA GLN A 175 34.13 -33.87 -69.52
C GLN A 175 35.03 -35.10 -69.40
N ASN A 176 35.54 -35.40 -68.19
CA ASN A 176 36.36 -36.59 -67.96
C ASN A 176 35.61 -37.88 -68.29
N ARG A 177 34.32 -37.97 -67.94
CA ARG A 177 33.47 -39.12 -68.28
C ARG A 177 33.22 -39.22 -69.79
N GLN A 178 33.02 -38.10 -70.49
CA GLN A 178 32.84 -38.09 -71.95
C GLN A 178 34.11 -38.54 -72.67
N LEU A 179 35.26 -37.96 -72.33
CA LEU A 179 36.55 -38.34 -72.90
C LEU A 179 36.86 -39.82 -72.68
N LYS A 180 36.60 -40.35 -71.48
CA LYS A 180 36.76 -41.79 -71.21
C LYS A 180 35.91 -42.66 -72.13
N LYS A 181 34.68 -42.25 -72.45
CA LYS A 181 33.80 -42.97 -73.39
C LYS A 181 34.33 -42.90 -74.82
N GLU A 182 34.75 -41.71 -75.27
CA GLU A 182 35.32 -41.53 -76.61
C GLU A 182 36.59 -42.37 -76.80
N VAL A 183 37.48 -42.36 -75.81
CA VAL A 183 38.68 -43.19 -75.80
C VAL A 183 38.32 -44.67 -75.88
N LEU A 184 37.39 -45.16 -75.05
CA LEU A 184 36.94 -46.55 -75.10
C LEU A 184 36.35 -46.93 -76.46
N PHE A 185 35.61 -46.04 -77.11
CA PHE A 185 35.05 -46.25 -78.43
C PHE A 185 36.12 -46.34 -79.52
N ILE A 186 37.18 -45.53 -79.43
CA ILE A 186 38.30 -45.56 -80.38
C ILE A 186 39.10 -46.87 -80.28
N TYR A 187 39.20 -47.44 -79.08
CA TYR A 187 39.95 -48.68 -78.82
C TYR A 187 39.14 -49.98 -78.95
N SER A 188 37.84 -49.93 -79.29
CA SER A 188 36.99 -51.12 -79.52
C SER A 188 36.81 -51.41 -81.00
#